data_AF-A0A6A3AGT2-F1
#
_entry.id   AF-A0A6A3AGT2-F1
#
_cell.length_a   1.000
_cell.length_b   1.000
_cell.length_c   1.000
_cell.angle_alpha   90.00
_cell.angle_beta   90.00
_cell.angle_gamma   90.00
#
_symmetry.space_group_name_H-M   'P 1'
#
loop_
_entity.id
_entity.type
_entity.pdbx_description
1 polymer ?
#
loop_
_entity_poly.entity_id
_entity_poly.type
_entity_poly.pdbx_seq_one_letter_code
_entity_poly.pdbx_strand_id
1 'polypeptide(L)'
;MGPNFLAYQLYQLYQLSPVEDLELAKTLVRAGSLYEHDLSKAKKFSDQGYGSVRRVFVVCEEDKAMYLEHQRWMISNNPPQAVMEIAGADHMPMFSKTKQLCHTLLEIANMYA
;
A
#
# COMPACT_ATOMS: atom_id res chain seq x y z
N MET A 1 -14.81 -16.20 0.48
CA MET A 1 -13.43 -16.75 0.35
C MET A 1 -13.21 -17.75 1.47
N GLY A 2 -12.57 -18.88 1.20
CA GLY A 2 -12.28 -19.90 2.21
C GLY A 2 -11.05 -19.58 3.07
N PRO A 3 -10.85 -20.27 4.20
CA PRO A 3 -9.73 -20.02 5.13
C PRO A 3 -8.34 -20.19 4.49
N ASN A 4 -8.20 -21.12 3.54
CA ASN A 4 -6.94 -21.34 2.82
C ASN A 4 -6.54 -20.17 1.93
N PHE A 5 -7.53 -19.45 1.36
CA PHE A 5 -7.27 -18.28 0.53
C PHE A 5 -6.77 -17.10 1.38
N LEU A 6 -7.39 -16.87 2.53
CA LEU A 6 -6.98 -15.81 3.46
C LEU A 6 -5.56 -16.06 3.98
N ALA A 7 -5.26 -17.30 4.38
CA ALA A 7 -3.91 -17.66 4.84
C ALA A 7 -2.85 -17.38 3.76
N TYR A 8 -3.08 -17.83 2.52
CA TYR A 8 -2.18 -17.53 1.40
C TYR A 8 -1.99 -16.03 1.18
N GLN A 9 -3.08 -15.26 1.22
CA GLN A 9 -3.00 -13.81 1.07
C GLN A 9 -2.16 -13.17 2.18
N LEU A 10 -2.37 -13.55 3.44
CA LEU A 10 -1.56 -13.02 4.56
C LEU A 10 -0.07 -13.37 4.39
N TYR A 11 0.27 -14.58 3.95
CA TYR A 11 1.66 -14.92 3.66
C TYR A 11 2.27 -14.03 2.57
N GLN A 12 1.50 -13.63 1.56
CA GLN A 12 1.96 -12.74 0.48
C GLN A 12 2.04 -11.27 0.90
N LEU A 13 1.42 -10.86 2.01
CA LEU A 13 1.50 -9.49 2.53
C LEU A 13 2.67 -9.33 3.51
N TYR A 14 2.97 -10.37 4.29
CA TYR A 14 3.93 -10.34 5.42
C TYR A 14 5.21 -11.16 5.15
N GLN A 15 5.53 -11.48 3.90
CA GLN A 15 6.62 -12.39 3.53
C GLN A 15 8.03 -11.93 3.97
N LEU A 16 8.23 -10.63 4.23
CA LEU A 16 9.48 -10.07 4.77
C LEU A 16 9.29 -9.43 6.15
N SER A 17 8.09 -9.53 6.71
CA SER A 17 7.76 -9.03 8.04
C SER A 17 8.13 -10.07 9.12
N PRO A 18 8.31 -9.64 10.38
CA PRO A 18 8.44 -10.56 11.50
C PRO A 18 7.28 -11.55 11.58
N VAL A 19 7.55 -12.79 12.00
CA VAL A 19 6.53 -13.84 12.08
C VAL A 19 5.44 -13.49 13.11
N GLU A 20 5.81 -12.75 14.15
CA GLU A 20 4.89 -12.27 15.18
C GLU A 20 3.82 -11.35 14.59
N ASP A 21 4.16 -10.50 13.62
CA ASP A 21 3.21 -9.62 12.96
C ASP A 21 2.25 -10.40 12.05
N LEU A 22 2.72 -11.47 11.40
CA LEU A 22 1.86 -12.39 10.64
C LEU A 22 0.89 -13.15 11.57
N GLU A 23 1.36 -13.67 12.69
CA GLU A 23 0.49 -14.36 13.66
C GLU A 23 -0.54 -13.40 14.25
N LEU A 24 -0.12 -12.18 14.57
CA LEU A 24 -1.04 -11.12 14.99
C LEU A 24 -2.11 -10.86 13.92
N ALA A 25 -1.71 -10.71 12.66
CA ALA A 25 -2.64 -10.50 11.55
C ALA A 25 -3.66 -11.64 11.40
N LYS A 26 -3.24 -12.91 11.56
CA LYS A 26 -4.15 -14.07 11.51
C LYS A 26 -5.25 -14.00 12.59
N THR A 27 -4.98 -13.37 13.74
CA THR A 27 -5.97 -13.21 14.82
C THR A 27 -6.88 -11.99 14.67
N LEU A 28 -6.42 -10.97 13.95
CA LEU A 28 -7.09 -9.66 13.89
C LEU A 28 -7.80 -9.37 12.57
N VAL A 29 -7.40 -10.01 11.47
CA VAL A 29 -7.97 -9.73 10.15
C VAL A 29 -9.44 -10.16 10.08
N ARG A 30 -10.25 -9.30 9.47
CA ARG A 30 -11.70 -9.46 9.34
C ARG A 30 -12.10 -9.39 7.88
N ALA A 31 -13.26 -9.97 7.56
CA ALA A 31 -13.83 -9.86 6.23
C ALA A 31 -14.11 -8.39 5.86
N GLY A 32 -13.68 -8.00 4.67
CA GLY A 32 -13.95 -6.70 4.05
C GLY A 32 -14.42 -6.86 2.60
N SER A 33 -14.74 -5.74 1.95
CA SER A 33 -15.12 -5.67 0.55
C SER A 33 -14.38 -4.52 -0.14
N LEU A 34 -14.04 -4.71 -1.41
CA LEU A 34 -13.49 -3.64 -2.26
C LEU A 34 -14.57 -2.71 -2.82
N TYR A 35 -15.86 -3.02 -2.59
CA TYR A 35 -17.00 -2.22 -3.06
C TYR A 35 -17.01 -1.96 -4.57
N GLU A 36 -16.44 -2.87 -5.38
CA GLU A 36 -16.23 -2.68 -6.83
C GLU A 36 -17.52 -2.29 -7.58
N HIS A 37 -18.64 -2.97 -7.29
CA HIS A 37 -19.92 -2.68 -7.91
C HIS A 37 -20.41 -1.25 -7.61
N ASP A 38 -20.27 -0.81 -6.36
CA ASP A 38 -20.75 0.50 -5.95
C ASP A 38 -19.84 1.61 -6.49
N LEU A 39 -18.52 1.38 -6.45
CA LEU A 39 -17.51 2.27 -7.03
C LEU A 39 -17.67 2.40 -8.55
N SER A 40 -18.11 1.35 -9.25
CA SER A 40 -18.36 1.39 -10.70
C SER A 40 -19.48 2.38 -11.10
N LYS A 41 -20.37 2.70 -10.15
CA LYS A 41 -21.51 3.63 -10.34
C LYS A 41 -21.29 4.98 -9.65
N ALA A 42 -20.28 5.08 -8.80
CA ALA A 42 -19.98 6.30 -8.07
C ALA A 42 -19.51 7.40 -9.02
N LYS A 43 -19.72 8.67 -8.62
CA LYS A 43 -19.16 9.80 -9.34
C LYS A 43 -17.63 9.75 -9.25
N LYS A 44 -16.95 10.03 -10.38
CA LYS A 44 -15.50 10.15 -10.40
C LYS A 44 -15.03 11.28 -9.48
N PHE A 45 -13.82 11.14 -8.95
CA PHE A 45 -13.16 12.23 -8.24
C PHE A 45 -12.94 13.43 -9.16
N SER A 46 -12.95 14.64 -8.59
CA SER A 46 -12.80 15.90 -9.34
C SER A 46 -11.41 16.51 -9.17
N ASP A 47 -11.00 17.32 -10.15
CA ASP A 47 -9.73 18.04 -10.11
C ASP A 47 -9.72 19.12 -9.03
N GLN A 48 -10.85 19.81 -8.82
CA GLN A 48 -10.98 20.83 -7.77
C GLN A 48 -10.94 20.22 -6.36
N GLY A 49 -11.30 18.94 -6.21
CA GLY A 49 -11.26 18.21 -4.94
C GLY A 49 -9.98 17.39 -4.84
N TYR A 50 -10.07 16.12 -5.23
CA TYR A 50 -8.97 15.15 -5.18
C TYR A 50 -7.72 15.65 -5.94
N GLY A 51 -7.90 16.24 -7.12
CA GLY A 51 -6.78 16.72 -7.94
C GLY A 51 -6.00 17.88 -7.30
N SER A 52 -6.61 18.62 -6.38
CA SER A 52 -5.97 19.76 -5.70
C SER A 52 -4.98 19.33 -4.60
N VAL A 53 -5.08 18.09 -4.12
CA VAL A 53 -4.26 17.58 -3.03
C VAL A 53 -2.92 17.07 -3.57
N ARG A 54 -1.82 17.46 -2.92
CA ARG A 54 -0.49 16.91 -3.22
C ARG A 54 -0.45 15.43 -2.85
N ARG A 55 0.01 14.60 -3.77
CA ARG A 55 0.14 13.15 -3.61
C ARG A 55 1.61 12.75 -3.68
N VAL A 56 2.00 11.88 -2.77
CA VAL A 56 3.26 11.13 -2.84
C VAL A 56 2.91 9.66 -2.90
N PHE A 57 3.55 8.92 -3.80
CA PHE A 57 3.45 7.46 -3.84
C PHE A 57 4.71 6.86 -3.23
N VAL A 58 4.56 5.97 -2.24
CA VAL A 58 5.68 5.24 -1.63
C VAL A 58 5.67 3.81 -2.17
N VAL A 59 6.66 3.47 -2.99
CA VAL A 59 6.81 2.16 -3.61
C VAL A 59 7.44 1.18 -2.63
N CYS A 60 6.89 -0.03 -2.55
CA CYS A 60 7.49 -1.15 -1.82
C CYS A 60 8.02 -2.17 -2.84
N GLU A 61 9.34 -2.36 -2.88
CA GLU A 61 10.02 -3.09 -3.97
C GLU A 61 9.65 -4.58 -4.03
N GLU A 62 9.47 -5.22 -2.89
CA GLU A 62 9.25 -6.67 -2.76
C GLU A 62 7.79 -7.04 -2.51
N ASP A 63 6.85 -6.11 -2.77
CA ASP A 63 5.42 -6.31 -2.58
C ASP A 63 4.88 -7.41 -3.50
N LYS A 64 4.26 -8.45 -2.90
CA LYS A 64 3.67 -9.59 -3.62
C LYS A 64 2.15 -9.55 -3.72
N ALA A 65 1.50 -8.50 -3.19
CA ALA A 65 0.08 -8.25 -3.36
C ALA A 65 -0.16 -7.15 -4.41
N MET A 66 0.70 -6.13 -4.41
CA MET A 66 0.77 -5.07 -5.42
C MET A 66 2.15 -5.10 -6.06
N TYR A 67 2.37 -5.99 -7.03
CA TYR A 67 3.67 -6.13 -7.67
C TYR A 67 4.24 -4.79 -8.16
N LEU A 68 5.57 -4.68 -8.14
CA LEU A 68 6.28 -3.46 -8.54
C LEU A 68 5.79 -2.91 -9.89
N GLU A 69 5.57 -3.78 -10.88
CA GLU A 69 5.04 -3.42 -12.19
C GLU A 69 3.66 -2.75 -12.11
N HIS A 70 2.76 -3.24 -11.26
CA HIS A 70 1.46 -2.62 -11.01
C HIS A 70 1.60 -1.27 -10.33
N GLN A 71 2.49 -1.14 -9.34
CA GLN A 71 2.76 0.16 -8.71
C GLN A 71 3.28 1.17 -9.73
N ARG A 72 4.23 0.78 -10.60
CA ARG A 72 4.74 1.64 -11.69
C ARG A 72 3.66 1.99 -12.70
N TRP A 73 2.80 1.04 -13.05
CA TRP A 73 1.66 1.31 -13.93
C TRP A 73 0.71 2.34 -13.33
N MET A 74 0.38 2.24 -12.02
CA MET A 74 -0.45 3.22 -11.32
C MET A 74 0.17 4.61 -11.32
N ILE A 75 1.48 4.71 -11.07
CA ILE A 75 2.25 5.97 -11.10
C ILE A 75 2.21 6.59 -12.50
N SER A 76 2.43 5.78 -13.54
CA SER A 76 2.40 6.27 -14.93
C SER A 76 1.00 6.75 -15.33
N ASN A 77 -0.04 6.00 -14.95
CA ASN A 77 -1.42 6.29 -15.32
C ASN A 77 -2.05 7.47 -14.53
N ASN A 78 -1.58 7.72 -13.31
CA ASN A 78 -2.02 8.86 -12.49
C ASN A 78 -0.84 9.47 -11.72
N PRO A 79 0.00 10.28 -12.38
CA PRO A 79 1.26 10.77 -11.81
C PRO A 79 1.05 11.52 -10.47
N PRO A 80 1.76 11.13 -9.39
CA PRO A 80 1.86 11.91 -8.16
C PRO A 80 2.88 13.03 -8.31
N GLN A 81 2.92 13.96 -7.36
CA GLN A 81 3.92 15.04 -7.32
C GLN A 81 5.31 14.54 -6.93
N ALA A 82 5.39 13.45 -6.17
CA ALA A 82 6.64 12.77 -5.85
C ALA A 82 6.44 11.25 -5.73
N VAL A 83 7.53 10.51 -5.97
CA VAL A 83 7.59 9.06 -5.76
C VAL A 83 8.79 8.78 -4.87
N MET A 84 8.57 8.04 -3.80
CA MET A 84 9.60 7.53 -2.89
C MET A 84 9.61 6.01 -2.97
N GLU A 85 10.72 5.38 -2.62
CA GLU A 85 10.87 3.93 -2.75
C GLU A 85 11.54 3.36 -1.50
N ILE A 86 10.99 2.26 -0.99
CA ILE A 86 11.55 1.53 0.15
C ILE A 86 12.02 0.18 -0.36
N ALA A 87 13.33 0.10 -0.57
CA ALA A 87 13.98 -1.12 -1.04
C ALA A 87 13.81 -2.27 -0.04
N GLY A 88 13.48 -3.45 -0.58
CA GLY A 88 13.25 -4.66 0.21
C GLY A 88 12.02 -4.64 1.12
N ALA A 89 11.10 -3.67 1.00
CA ALA A 89 9.83 -3.69 1.74
C ALA A 89 8.84 -4.66 1.10
N ASP A 90 8.17 -5.46 1.93
CA ASP A 90 6.96 -6.18 1.52
C ASP A 90 5.75 -5.24 1.44
N HIS A 91 4.54 -5.80 1.33
CA HIS A 91 3.31 -5.01 1.31
C HIS A 91 3.06 -4.24 2.62
N MET A 92 3.74 -4.63 3.70
CA MET A 92 3.58 -4.08 5.03
C MET A 92 4.87 -3.36 5.47
N PRO A 93 5.27 -2.24 4.81
CA PRO A 93 6.51 -1.52 5.12
C PRO A 93 6.56 -1.01 6.57
N MET A 94 5.40 -0.85 7.23
CA MET A 94 5.31 -0.51 8.64
C MET A 94 5.83 -1.62 9.57
N PHE A 95 5.89 -2.87 9.12
CA PHE A 95 6.45 -4.01 9.84
C PHE A 95 7.81 -4.44 9.26
N SER A 96 7.92 -4.65 7.95
CA SER A 96 9.16 -5.11 7.33
C SER A 96 10.29 -4.07 7.29
N LYS A 97 9.95 -2.78 7.20
CA LYS A 97 10.90 -1.66 7.01
C LYS A 97 10.53 -0.41 7.83
N THR A 98 10.08 -0.58 9.08
CA THR A 98 9.50 0.49 9.91
C THR A 98 10.34 1.76 9.99
N LYS A 99 11.65 1.65 10.19
CA LYS A 99 12.55 2.81 10.31
C LYS A 99 12.68 3.57 8.99
N GLN A 100 12.76 2.86 7.86
CA GLN A 100 12.84 3.48 6.54
C GLN A 100 11.52 4.16 6.21
N LEU A 101 10.38 3.51 6.47
CA LEU A 101 9.07 4.16 6.30
C LEU A 101 8.96 5.44 7.14
N CYS A 102 9.38 5.39 8.41
CA CYS A 102 9.39 6.58 9.27
C CYS A 102 10.26 7.70 8.69
N HIS A 103 11.47 7.38 8.24
CA HIS A 103 12.36 8.34 7.60
C HIS A 103 11.74 8.95 6.35
N THR A 104 11.20 8.12 5.44
CA THR A 104 10.52 8.57 4.23
C THR A 104 9.35 9.49 4.54
N LEU A 105 8.54 9.20 5.57
CA LEU A 105 7.45 10.08 5.97
C LEU A 105 7.94 11.43 6.53
N LEU A 106 9.04 11.44 7.29
CA LEU A 106 9.67 12.67 7.76
C LEU A 106 10.26 13.49 6.61
N GLU A 107 10.87 12.85 5.62
CA GLU A 107 11.33 13.51 4.39
C GLU A 107 10.17 14.14 3.64
N ILE A 108 9.06 13.42 3.46
CA ILE A 108 7.84 13.96 2.84
C ILE A 108 7.30 15.16 3.62
N ALA A 109 7.24 15.08 4.95
CA ALA A 109 6.83 16.19 5.79
C ALA A 109 7.73 17.41 5.58
N ASN A 110 9.05 17.21 5.51
CA ASN A 110 10.00 18.30 5.27
C ASN A 110 9.92 18.88 3.84
N MET A 111 9.60 18.07 2.83
CA MET A 111 9.43 18.55 1.45
C MET A 111 8.26 19.53 1.29
N TYR A 112 7.25 19.44 2.16
CA TYR A 112 6.00 20.21 2.06
C TYR A 112 5.67 21.01 3.33
N ALA A 113 6.64 21.18 4.23
CA ALA A 113 6.54 22.01 5.42
C ALA A 113 6.34 23.50 5.12
#